data_AF-A0ABD5MVG4-F1
#
_entry.id   AF-A0ABD5MVG4-F1
#
_cell.length_a   1.000
_cell.length_b   1.000
_cell.length_c   1.000
_cell.angle_alpha   90.00
_cell.angle_beta   90.00
_cell.angle_gamma   90.00
#
_symmetry.space_group_name_H-M   'P 1'
#
loop_
_entity.id
_entity.type
_entity.pdbx_description
1 polymer ?
#
loop_
_entity_poly.entity_id
_entity_poly.type
_entity_poly.pdbx_seq_one_letter_code
_entity_poly.pdbx_strand_id
1 'polypeptide(L)'
;MPKDKKDLKERQRERQIKQQKSEESRQKRREAKTNKNSRMPKKKIVLAISILLIIVGVILVWQFGIKSFMTIYIRSDGMIDPSTATISNFENSYYTFTADVFGSITIERDNIVIDGANHILHGKIDTNSTGIKLSERSNVTITNLKIKDFRYGIFLESGSNIVLSKNNLTNEYSIGFDSCFNSTIIENTIANSIGGILLAQSSNNNIIKNNMDNNTLGLNIDYGSSINTISGNIITNHEEVINIAQSSNNNTFSENNLDKNKQGITLDRSLYNIIVMNKITNSEGAIGLSYSSYNEIRENDIMDNQFNIFLSFSSGSNNIYDNYIKNGDAAIRLSYQSNNNTIVENIIETNIEGIRLANSSHNLMMYNTITDCEGAIGLSDSSYNQIKNNNITDNQYSISITSNSELNSISENDIKHSELGIGFDYSSSNQIMKNNMDYNEFGIYLNSSSNNSFFHNNFLNNTYQAFSFNSFNSWDNEGLSEGNFWSDYEEKYPDAEKIYQLNLWNIPYTIDENNMDKYPLANPET
;
A
#
# COMPACT_ATOMS: atom_id res chain seq x y z
N MET A 1 22.43 -112.27 -30.48
CA MET A 1 22.49 -110.88 -30.97
C MET A 1 21.55 -110.02 -30.14
N PRO A 2 21.96 -108.82 -29.67
CA PRO A 2 21.23 -108.09 -28.64
C PRO A 2 20.18 -107.13 -29.24
N LYS A 3 19.02 -107.04 -28.60
CA LYS A 3 18.12 -105.87 -28.60
C LYS A 3 17.76 -105.62 -27.14
N ASP A 4 17.99 -104.41 -26.65
CA ASP A 4 17.16 -103.74 -25.62
C ASP A 4 17.89 -102.57 -24.95
N LYS A 5 18.35 -101.61 -25.75
CA LYS A 5 18.67 -100.25 -25.26
C LYS A 5 17.48 -99.29 -25.34
N LYS A 6 16.31 -99.75 -25.79
CA LYS A 6 15.11 -98.90 -25.98
C LYS A 6 14.22 -98.81 -24.74
N ASP A 7 14.26 -99.80 -23.84
CA ASP A 7 13.37 -99.91 -22.66
C ASP A 7 13.81 -99.05 -21.46
N LEU A 8 15.10 -98.69 -21.35
CA LEU A 8 15.60 -97.98 -20.17
C LEU A 8 15.21 -96.48 -20.12
N LYS A 9 15.11 -95.82 -21.28
CA LYS A 9 14.76 -94.38 -21.35
C LYS A 9 13.29 -94.11 -21.06
N GLU A 10 12.39 -95.03 -21.40
CA GLU A 10 10.95 -94.86 -21.20
C GLU A 10 10.58 -95.01 -19.71
N ARG A 11 11.19 -95.99 -19.03
CA ARG A 11 11.02 -96.19 -17.57
C ARG A 11 11.53 -95.03 -16.72
N GLN A 12 12.58 -94.31 -17.16
CA GLN A 12 13.08 -93.12 -16.45
C GLN A 12 12.13 -91.93 -16.59
N ARG A 13 11.51 -91.75 -17.77
CA ARG A 13 10.55 -90.66 -18.02
C ARG A 13 9.27 -90.84 -17.21
N GLU A 14 8.76 -92.07 -17.10
CA GLU A 14 7.59 -92.36 -16.27
C GLU A 14 7.84 -92.11 -14.78
N ARG A 15 9.04 -92.42 -14.27
CA ARG A 15 9.40 -92.15 -12.86
C ARG A 15 9.45 -90.66 -12.56
N GLN A 16 9.99 -89.84 -13.47
CA GLN A 16 10.03 -88.39 -13.30
C GLN A 16 8.61 -87.78 -13.31
N ILE A 17 7.74 -88.21 -14.22
CA ILE A 17 6.35 -87.73 -14.27
C ILE A 17 5.58 -88.12 -12.99
N LYS A 18 5.83 -89.31 -12.45
CA LYS A 18 5.18 -89.77 -11.20
C LYS A 18 5.67 -89.00 -9.97
N GLN A 19 6.97 -88.66 -9.91
CA GLN A 19 7.51 -87.80 -8.86
C GLN A 19 6.96 -86.38 -8.93
N GLN A 20 6.90 -85.80 -10.12
CA GLN A 20 6.38 -84.43 -10.31
C GLN A 20 4.90 -84.32 -9.91
N LYS A 21 4.06 -85.29 -10.28
CA LYS A 21 2.65 -85.35 -9.82
C LYS A 21 2.52 -85.55 -8.31
N SER A 22 3.44 -86.29 -7.68
CA SER A 22 3.46 -86.46 -6.23
C SER A 22 3.83 -85.15 -5.51
N GLU A 23 4.79 -84.40 -6.03
CA GLU A 23 5.20 -83.11 -5.45
C GLU A 23 4.12 -82.05 -5.61
N GLU A 24 3.50 -81.93 -6.79
CA GLU A 24 2.37 -81.01 -7.01
C GLU A 24 1.19 -81.32 -6.08
N SER A 25 0.89 -82.61 -5.85
CA SER A 25 -0.19 -82.99 -4.92
C SER A 25 0.15 -82.68 -3.45
N ARG A 26 1.43 -82.77 -3.07
CA ARG A 26 1.92 -82.36 -1.74
C ARG A 26 1.90 -80.84 -1.57
N GLN A 27 2.23 -80.09 -2.61
CA GLN A 27 2.20 -78.63 -2.60
C GLN A 27 0.76 -78.11 -2.51
N LYS A 28 -0.17 -78.63 -3.33
CA LYS A 28 -1.60 -78.30 -3.23
C LYS A 28 -2.20 -78.64 -1.86
N ARG A 29 -1.76 -79.74 -1.23
CA ARG A 29 -2.16 -80.09 0.15
C ARG A 29 -1.57 -79.16 1.21
N ARG A 30 -0.35 -78.65 1.01
CA ARG A 30 0.26 -77.64 1.90
C ARG A 30 -0.49 -76.32 1.80
N GLU A 31 -0.71 -75.80 0.59
CA GLU A 31 -1.44 -74.55 0.33
C GLU A 31 -2.88 -74.59 0.87
N ALA A 32 -3.59 -75.70 0.70
CA ALA A 32 -4.94 -75.88 1.26
C ALA A 32 -4.95 -75.89 2.81
N LYS A 33 -3.88 -76.36 3.45
CA LYS A 33 -3.75 -76.32 4.93
C LYS A 33 -3.41 -74.91 5.42
N THR A 34 -2.55 -74.16 4.72
CA THR A 34 -2.20 -72.78 5.11
C THR A 34 -3.41 -71.85 4.98
N ASN A 35 -4.22 -72.00 3.93
CA ASN A 35 -5.43 -71.18 3.72
C ASN A 35 -6.57 -71.46 4.71
N LYS A 36 -6.57 -72.63 5.36
CA LYS A 36 -7.59 -72.97 6.39
C LYS A 36 -7.26 -72.35 7.76
N ASN A 37 -5.99 -72.05 8.02
CA ASN A 37 -5.51 -71.48 9.28
C ASN A 37 -5.30 -69.94 9.23
N SER A 38 -5.33 -69.31 8.06
CA SER A 38 -5.18 -67.85 7.90
C SER A 38 -6.49 -67.05 8.06
N ARG A 39 -7.65 -67.70 8.06
CA ARG A 39 -8.94 -67.04 8.31
C ARG A 39 -9.14 -66.88 9.82
N MET A 40 -9.00 -65.65 10.31
CA MET A 40 -9.42 -65.30 11.67
C MET A 40 -10.83 -65.85 11.96
N PRO A 41 -11.08 -66.46 13.14
CA PRO A 41 -12.41 -66.96 13.49
C PRO A 41 -13.43 -65.83 13.36
N LYS A 42 -14.60 -66.08 12.74
CA LYS A 42 -15.65 -65.07 12.54
C LYS A 42 -15.96 -64.27 13.82
N LYS A 43 -15.90 -64.91 15.00
CA LYS A 43 -16.08 -64.26 16.30
C LYS A 43 -15.00 -63.22 16.63
N LYS A 44 -13.74 -63.44 16.25
CA LYS A 44 -12.64 -62.47 16.43
C LYS A 44 -12.75 -61.30 15.45
N ILE A 45 -13.21 -61.56 14.23
CA ILE A 45 -13.49 -60.50 13.23
C ILE A 45 -14.64 -59.62 13.71
N VAL A 46 -15.74 -60.22 14.18
CA VAL A 46 -16.87 -59.47 14.75
C VAL A 46 -16.43 -58.65 15.97
N LEU A 47 -15.64 -59.23 16.88
CA LEU A 47 -15.12 -58.52 18.05
C LEU A 47 -14.20 -57.34 17.64
N ALA A 48 -13.32 -57.53 16.66
CA ALA A 48 -12.45 -56.47 16.16
C ALA A 48 -13.25 -55.32 15.51
N ILE A 49 -14.29 -55.65 14.74
CA ILE A 49 -15.20 -54.65 14.15
C ILE A 49 -15.98 -53.93 15.25
N SER A 50 -16.47 -54.65 16.26
CA SER A 50 -17.17 -54.04 17.39
C SER A 50 -16.27 -53.08 18.18
N ILE A 51 -15.02 -53.47 18.45
CA ILE A 51 -14.04 -52.60 19.13
C ILE A 51 -13.73 -51.38 18.26
N LEU A 52 -13.54 -51.56 16.95
CA LEU A 52 -13.32 -50.45 16.02
C LEU A 52 -14.51 -49.48 16.00
N LEU A 53 -15.74 -49.99 15.96
CA LEU A 53 -16.95 -49.16 16.01
C LEU A 53 -17.11 -48.43 17.35
N ILE A 54 -16.71 -49.05 18.46
CA ILE A 54 -16.68 -48.39 19.77
C ILE A 54 -15.61 -47.30 19.79
N ILE A 55 -14.41 -47.55 19.28
CA ILE A 55 -13.33 -46.54 19.21
C ILE A 55 -13.77 -45.38 18.32
N VAL A 56 -14.33 -45.67 17.14
CA VAL A 56 -14.87 -44.63 16.24
C VAL A 56 -16.02 -43.90 16.92
N GLY A 57 -16.92 -44.61 17.61
CA GLY A 57 -18.02 -44.00 18.37
C GLY A 57 -17.53 -43.09 19.49
N VAL A 58 -16.48 -43.48 20.23
CA VAL A 58 -15.85 -42.67 21.28
C VAL A 58 -15.16 -41.45 20.67
N ILE A 59 -14.44 -41.62 19.56
CA ILE A 59 -13.82 -40.51 18.81
C ILE A 59 -14.90 -39.54 18.32
N LEU A 60 -16.00 -40.05 17.76
CA LEU A 60 -17.13 -39.23 17.31
C LEU A 60 -17.81 -38.52 18.48
N VAL A 61 -18.03 -39.16 19.62
CA VAL A 61 -18.59 -38.52 20.82
C VAL A 61 -17.64 -37.48 21.42
N TRP A 62 -16.32 -37.70 21.36
CA TRP A 62 -15.33 -36.70 21.74
C TRP A 62 -15.27 -35.51 20.77
N GLN A 63 -15.41 -35.78 19.47
CA GLN A 63 -15.29 -34.78 18.41
C GLN A 63 -16.60 -33.99 18.20
N PHE A 64 -17.74 -34.62 18.47
CA PHE A 64 -19.09 -34.06 18.32
C PHE A 64 -19.87 -33.96 19.64
N GLY A 65 -19.20 -34.10 20.79
CA GLY A 65 -19.80 -33.79 22.08
C GLY A 65 -20.36 -32.38 22.04
N ILE A 66 -21.60 -32.20 22.51
CA ILE A 66 -22.30 -30.91 22.47
C ILE A 66 -21.47 -29.88 23.26
N LYS A 67 -20.70 -29.06 22.56
CA LYS A 67 -19.97 -27.95 23.18
C LYS A 67 -20.99 -26.87 23.52
N SER A 68 -21.19 -26.63 24.81
CA SER A 68 -22.07 -25.58 25.29
C SER A 68 -21.35 -24.25 25.08
N PHE A 69 -21.96 -23.37 24.27
CA PHE A 69 -21.53 -21.98 24.16
C PHE A 69 -22.09 -21.21 25.34
N MET A 70 -21.21 -20.58 26.12
CA MET A 70 -21.59 -19.89 27.35
C MET A 70 -20.87 -18.55 27.49
N THR A 71 -21.55 -17.57 28.07
CA THR A 71 -20.89 -16.31 28.47
C THR A 71 -20.20 -16.52 29.81
N ILE A 72 -18.90 -16.23 29.85
CA ILE A 72 -18.09 -16.20 31.07
C ILE A 72 -17.94 -14.75 31.49
N TYR A 73 -18.15 -14.47 32.77
CA TYR A 73 -17.97 -13.14 33.35
C TYR A 73 -16.73 -13.13 34.22
N ILE A 74 -15.85 -12.16 34.00
CA ILE A 74 -14.87 -11.73 35.00
C ILE A 74 -15.52 -10.58 35.76
N ARG A 75 -16.11 -10.91 36.91
CA ARG A 75 -16.90 -10.00 37.74
C ARG A 75 -16.05 -8.89 38.33
N SER A 76 -16.69 -7.80 38.71
CA SER A 76 -16.02 -6.64 39.33
C SER A 76 -15.27 -6.98 40.62
N ASP A 77 -15.71 -7.98 41.39
CA ASP A 77 -15.04 -8.49 42.58
C ASP A 77 -13.85 -9.42 42.28
N GLY A 78 -13.68 -9.82 41.01
CA GLY A 78 -12.64 -10.69 40.50
C GLY A 78 -13.04 -12.16 40.36
N MET A 79 -14.25 -12.53 40.79
CA MET A 79 -14.77 -13.89 40.60
C MET A 79 -15.03 -14.20 39.12
N ILE A 80 -14.86 -15.47 38.77
CA ILE A 80 -15.18 -16.01 37.45
C ILE A 80 -16.57 -16.66 37.55
N ASP A 81 -17.49 -16.28 36.67
CA ASP A 81 -18.84 -16.83 36.63
C ASP A 81 -19.17 -17.41 35.24
N PRO A 82 -19.53 -18.70 35.15
CA PRO A 82 -19.56 -19.67 36.25
C PRO A 82 -18.16 -20.08 36.68
N SER A 83 -18.02 -20.48 37.94
CA SER A 83 -16.76 -20.94 38.52
C SER A 83 -16.19 -22.20 37.87
N THR A 84 -16.97 -22.87 37.02
CA THR A 84 -16.56 -24.01 36.19
C THR A 84 -15.92 -23.62 34.87
N ALA A 85 -15.81 -22.33 34.55
CA ALA A 85 -15.12 -21.84 33.37
C ALA A 85 -13.65 -22.28 33.36
N THR A 86 -13.11 -22.56 32.18
CA THR A 86 -11.72 -23.02 31.98
C THR A 86 -10.70 -21.88 32.06
N ILE A 87 -10.88 -20.98 33.02
CA ILE A 87 -10.02 -19.83 33.28
C ILE A 87 -9.57 -19.92 34.74
N SER A 88 -8.26 -19.80 34.95
CA SER A 88 -7.65 -19.71 36.28
C SER A 88 -7.43 -18.24 36.64
N ASN A 89 -7.53 -17.89 37.92
CA ASN A 89 -7.23 -16.57 38.44
C ASN A 89 -6.05 -16.68 39.43
N PHE A 90 -4.97 -15.95 39.16
CA PHE A 90 -3.81 -15.80 40.02
C PHE A 90 -3.79 -14.38 40.60
N GLU A 91 -3.59 -14.29 41.91
CA GLU A 91 -3.44 -13.02 42.67
C GLU A 91 -4.56 -11.98 42.48
N ASN A 92 -5.75 -12.41 42.05
CA ASN A 92 -6.93 -11.56 41.82
C ASN A 92 -6.76 -10.45 40.76
N SER A 93 -5.80 -10.64 39.85
CA SER A 93 -5.49 -9.70 38.77
C SER A 93 -5.00 -10.37 37.49
N TYR A 94 -4.60 -11.65 37.52
CA TYR A 94 -4.08 -12.36 36.35
C TYR A 94 -4.94 -13.57 36.02
N TYR A 95 -5.67 -13.50 34.91
CA TYR A 95 -6.57 -14.54 34.43
C TYR A 95 -5.91 -15.31 33.30
N THR A 96 -5.84 -16.63 33.38
CA THR A 96 -5.20 -17.46 32.36
C THR A 96 -6.11 -18.59 31.89
N PHE A 97 -6.30 -18.72 30.58
CA PHE A 97 -7.03 -19.84 30.02
C PHE A 97 -6.26 -21.14 30.28
N THR A 98 -7.00 -22.18 30.66
CA THR A 98 -6.45 -23.52 30.93
C THR A 98 -6.88 -24.55 29.89
N ALA A 99 -7.82 -24.18 29.03
CA ALA A 99 -8.29 -24.92 27.87
C ALA A 99 -9.01 -23.96 26.91
N ASP A 100 -9.34 -24.45 25.70
CA ASP A 100 -10.17 -23.70 24.75
C ASP A 100 -11.56 -23.41 25.33
N VAL A 101 -12.03 -22.18 25.11
CA VAL A 101 -13.33 -21.68 25.56
C VAL A 101 -14.30 -21.61 24.38
N PHE A 102 -15.52 -22.09 24.58
CA PHE A 102 -16.62 -22.03 23.61
C PHE A 102 -17.68 -21.08 24.15
N GLY A 103 -17.82 -19.91 23.54
CA GLY A 103 -18.68 -18.83 24.04
C GLY A 103 -17.95 -17.49 24.13
N SER A 104 -18.42 -16.58 24.98
CA SER A 104 -17.92 -15.21 25.06
C SER A 104 -17.41 -14.85 26.46
N ILE A 105 -16.68 -13.75 26.56
CA ILE A 105 -16.17 -13.20 27.82
C ILE A 105 -16.68 -11.77 27.99
N THR A 106 -17.26 -11.49 29.14
CA THR A 106 -17.60 -10.12 29.57
C THR A 106 -16.72 -9.74 30.75
N ILE A 107 -16.03 -8.61 30.63
CA ILE A 107 -15.10 -8.11 31.64
C ILE A 107 -15.75 -6.93 32.37
N GLU A 108 -15.96 -7.09 33.68
CA GLU A 108 -16.58 -6.08 34.54
C GLU A 108 -15.56 -5.45 35.50
N ARG A 109 -14.27 -5.73 35.32
CA ARG A 109 -13.18 -5.36 36.24
C ARG A 109 -12.00 -4.67 35.55
N ASP A 110 -11.41 -3.72 36.27
CA ASP A 110 -10.22 -2.96 35.86
C ASP A 110 -8.94 -3.54 36.47
N ASN A 111 -7.78 -3.13 35.93
CA ASN A 111 -6.44 -3.51 36.45
C ASN A 111 -6.19 -5.02 36.41
N ILE A 112 -6.51 -5.65 35.29
CA ILE A 112 -6.36 -7.09 35.11
C ILE A 112 -5.60 -7.44 33.83
N VAL A 113 -5.04 -8.63 33.81
CA VAL A 113 -4.48 -9.27 32.62
C VAL A 113 -5.31 -10.52 32.32
N ILE A 114 -5.64 -10.72 31.05
CA ILE A 114 -6.25 -11.92 30.52
C ILE A 114 -5.29 -12.51 29.50
N ASP A 115 -4.67 -13.63 29.87
CA ASP A 115 -3.72 -14.37 29.06
C ASP A 115 -4.39 -15.63 28.53
N GLY A 116 -4.53 -15.70 27.21
CA GLY A 116 -5.07 -16.86 26.53
C GLY A 116 -4.16 -18.08 26.56
N ALA A 117 -2.88 -17.94 26.90
CA ALA A 117 -1.90 -19.03 26.81
C ALA A 117 -1.95 -19.80 25.46
N ASN A 118 -2.28 -19.09 24.37
CA ASN A 118 -2.51 -19.59 23.00
C ASN A 118 -3.74 -20.49 22.80
N HIS A 119 -4.64 -20.56 23.78
CA HIS A 119 -5.93 -21.22 23.66
C HIS A 119 -6.90 -20.45 22.77
N ILE A 120 -7.92 -21.18 22.31
CA ILE A 120 -8.94 -20.65 21.41
C ILE A 120 -10.12 -20.11 22.24
N LEU A 121 -10.56 -18.90 21.92
CA LEU A 121 -11.89 -18.41 22.22
C LEU A 121 -12.74 -18.55 20.95
N HIS A 122 -13.67 -19.50 20.96
CA HIS A 122 -14.43 -19.90 19.78
C HIS A 122 -15.89 -19.47 19.93
N GLY A 123 -16.34 -18.65 18.99
CA GLY A 123 -17.71 -18.17 18.88
C GLY A 123 -18.62 -19.04 18.04
N LYS A 124 -19.83 -18.54 17.86
CA LYS A 124 -20.78 -19.02 16.85
C LYS A 124 -21.06 -17.82 15.96
N ILE A 125 -21.00 -18.01 14.65
CA ILE A 125 -21.38 -16.98 13.66
C ILE A 125 -22.88 -16.72 13.80
N ASP A 126 -23.21 -15.81 14.70
CA ASP A 126 -24.51 -15.24 14.98
C ASP A 126 -24.35 -13.71 14.93
N THR A 127 -25.38 -13.02 14.42
CA THR A 127 -25.32 -11.62 14.02
C THR A 127 -25.11 -10.65 15.17
N ASN A 128 -25.07 -11.08 16.43
CA ASN A 128 -24.77 -10.22 17.59
C ASN A 128 -23.69 -10.82 18.51
N SER A 129 -22.88 -11.73 18.00
CA SER A 129 -21.85 -12.41 18.80
C SER A 129 -20.61 -11.54 19.00
N THR A 130 -20.26 -11.26 20.26
CA THR A 130 -18.99 -10.61 20.64
C THR A 130 -18.15 -11.60 21.44
N GLY A 131 -16.89 -11.82 21.04
CA GLY A 131 -15.96 -12.72 21.73
C GLY A 131 -15.58 -12.18 23.09
N ILE A 132 -14.96 -11.00 23.13
CA ILE A 132 -14.64 -10.31 24.38
C ILE A 132 -15.28 -8.92 24.38
N LYS A 133 -16.09 -8.65 25.40
CA LYS A 133 -16.71 -7.35 25.63
C LYS A 133 -16.19 -6.72 26.91
N LEU A 134 -15.78 -5.44 26.81
CA LEU A 134 -15.44 -4.61 27.95
C LEU A 134 -15.91 -3.16 27.73
N SER A 135 -16.90 -2.73 28.52
CA SER A 135 -17.44 -1.37 28.49
C SER A 135 -17.01 -0.61 29.75
N GLU A 136 -16.58 0.64 29.59
CA GLU A 136 -16.18 1.55 30.68
C GLU A 136 -15.10 0.96 31.59
N ARG A 137 -14.17 0.17 31.04
CA ARG A 137 -13.07 -0.46 31.78
C ARG A 137 -11.74 0.22 31.52
N SER A 138 -10.85 0.12 32.48
CA SER A 138 -9.52 0.70 32.42
C SER A 138 -8.41 -0.28 32.83
N ASN A 139 -7.21 -0.09 32.27
CA ASN A 139 -6.02 -0.85 32.62
C ASN A 139 -6.21 -2.38 32.46
N VAL A 140 -6.76 -2.80 31.31
CA VAL A 140 -6.97 -4.22 30.99
C VAL A 140 -6.02 -4.64 29.88
N THR A 141 -5.28 -5.73 30.10
CA THR A 141 -4.46 -6.38 29.06
C THR A 141 -5.13 -7.66 28.59
N ILE A 142 -5.27 -7.85 27.28
CA ILE A 142 -5.74 -9.09 26.66
C ILE A 142 -4.65 -9.60 25.72
N THR A 143 -4.14 -10.80 25.99
CA THR A 143 -2.97 -11.32 25.26
C THR A 143 -3.03 -12.81 24.95
N ASN A 144 -2.27 -13.23 23.93
CA ASN A 144 -2.04 -14.62 23.53
C ASN A 144 -3.33 -15.44 23.30
N LEU A 145 -4.38 -14.84 22.74
CA LEU A 145 -5.62 -15.55 22.40
C LEU A 145 -5.73 -15.83 20.91
N LYS A 146 -6.39 -16.94 20.57
CA LYS A 146 -6.91 -17.20 19.22
C LYS A 146 -8.42 -16.99 19.22
N ILE A 147 -8.90 -15.89 18.67
CA ILE A 147 -10.32 -15.49 18.74
C ILE A 147 -10.95 -15.64 17.36
N LYS A 148 -11.97 -16.49 17.24
CA LYS A 148 -12.57 -16.79 15.94
C LYS A 148 -14.07 -17.04 15.98
N ASP A 149 -14.68 -16.88 14.81
CA ASP A 149 -16.09 -17.19 14.55
C ASP A 149 -17.08 -16.32 15.36
N PHE A 150 -16.75 -15.03 15.55
CA PHE A 150 -17.63 -14.00 16.09
C PHE A 150 -17.97 -12.92 15.06
N ARG A 151 -19.07 -12.19 15.28
CA ARG A 151 -19.30 -10.92 14.59
C ARG A 151 -18.27 -9.87 15.03
N TYR A 152 -18.04 -9.73 16.33
CA TYR A 152 -16.96 -8.91 16.88
C TYR A 152 -16.01 -9.78 17.70
N GLY A 153 -14.73 -9.86 17.35
CA GLY A 153 -13.74 -10.60 18.12
C GLY A 153 -13.54 -9.99 19.51
N ILE A 154 -13.09 -8.73 19.53
CA ILE A 154 -12.96 -7.91 20.74
C ILE A 154 -13.66 -6.57 20.48
N PHE A 155 -14.60 -6.20 21.36
CA PHE A 155 -15.31 -4.93 21.28
C PHE A 155 -15.23 -4.15 22.59
N LEU A 156 -14.85 -2.88 22.48
CA LEU A 156 -14.64 -1.98 23.59
C LEU A 156 -15.46 -0.71 23.41
N GLU A 157 -16.04 -0.27 24.52
CA GLU A 157 -16.86 0.93 24.56
C GLU A 157 -16.42 1.78 25.76
N SER A 158 -16.07 3.05 25.53
CA SER A 158 -15.64 3.97 26.59
C SER A 158 -14.47 3.45 27.46
N GLY A 159 -13.56 2.67 26.86
CA GLY A 159 -12.41 2.09 27.55
C GLY A 159 -11.18 2.99 27.57
N SER A 160 -10.27 2.79 28.53
CA SER A 160 -8.98 3.49 28.55
C SER A 160 -7.81 2.63 29.01
N ASN A 161 -6.59 2.95 28.56
CA ASN A 161 -5.37 2.21 28.94
C ASN A 161 -5.50 0.69 28.70
N ILE A 162 -6.12 0.31 27.59
CA ILE A 162 -6.28 -1.09 27.19
C ILE A 162 -5.06 -1.53 26.41
N VAL A 163 -4.57 -2.75 26.64
CA VAL A 163 -3.51 -3.36 25.84
C VAL A 163 -4.03 -4.64 25.18
N LEU A 164 -4.17 -4.65 23.87
CA LEU A 164 -4.45 -5.86 23.08
C LEU A 164 -3.15 -6.31 22.43
N SER A 165 -2.59 -7.45 22.83
CA SER A 165 -1.28 -7.88 22.34
C SER A 165 -1.18 -9.34 21.94
N LYS A 166 -0.51 -9.64 20.83
CA LYS A 166 -0.21 -11.04 20.40
C LYS A 166 -1.44 -11.94 20.26
N ASN A 167 -2.59 -11.35 19.94
CA ASN A 167 -3.80 -12.12 19.65
C ASN A 167 -3.87 -12.44 18.16
N ASN A 168 -4.46 -13.59 17.84
CA ASN A 168 -4.76 -14.01 16.48
C ASN A 168 -6.28 -14.00 16.29
N LEU A 169 -6.77 -13.15 15.39
CA LEU A 169 -8.20 -12.93 15.19
C LEU A 169 -8.63 -13.27 13.76
N THR A 170 -9.67 -14.09 13.64
CA THR A 170 -10.35 -14.44 12.38
C THR A 170 -11.85 -14.38 12.59
N ASN A 171 -12.40 -13.16 12.56
CA ASN A 171 -13.80 -12.83 12.86
C ASN A 171 -14.43 -12.02 11.73
N GLU A 172 -15.72 -11.70 11.79
CA GLU A 172 -16.31 -10.74 10.86
C GLU A 172 -15.69 -9.35 11.05
N TYR A 173 -15.73 -8.82 12.28
CA TYR A 173 -14.98 -7.65 12.73
C TYR A 173 -14.04 -8.07 13.85
N SER A 174 -12.74 -7.87 13.70
CA SER A 174 -11.76 -8.42 14.65
C SER A 174 -11.62 -7.56 15.91
N ILE A 175 -11.30 -6.27 15.78
CA ILE A 175 -11.17 -5.35 16.91
C ILE A 175 -11.98 -4.08 16.65
N GLY A 176 -12.88 -3.73 17.57
CA GLY A 176 -13.65 -2.48 17.52
C GLY A 176 -13.48 -1.66 18.80
N PHE A 177 -13.04 -0.42 18.65
CA PHE A 177 -12.99 0.59 19.70
C PHE A 177 -14.06 1.63 19.42
N ASP A 178 -14.94 1.85 20.38
CA ASP A 178 -15.87 2.98 20.42
C ASP A 178 -15.53 3.86 21.62
N SER A 179 -15.23 5.13 21.36
CA SER A 179 -14.96 6.13 22.40
C SER A 179 -13.82 5.70 23.36
N CYS A 180 -12.79 5.02 22.84
CA CYS A 180 -11.66 4.51 23.62
C CYS A 180 -10.42 5.41 23.50
N PHE A 181 -9.64 5.51 24.58
CA PHE A 181 -8.49 6.41 24.64
C PHE A 181 -7.26 5.77 25.29
N ASN A 182 -6.07 6.31 25.00
CA ASN A 182 -4.81 5.94 25.65
C ASN A 182 -4.49 4.43 25.57
N SER A 183 -4.97 3.74 24.55
CA SER A 183 -4.91 2.28 24.46
C SER A 183 -3.96 1.84 23.36
N THR A 184 -3.46 0.61 23.46
CA THR A 184 -2.44 0.06 22.56
C THR A 184 -2.90 -1.28 21.98
N ILE A 185 -2.88 -1.38 20.65
CA ILE A 185 -3.09 -2.61 19.88
C ILE A 185 -1.73 -2.96 19.25
N ILE A 186 -1.07 -4.03 19.74
CA ILE A 186 0.31 -4.33 19.38
C ILE A 186 0.57 -5.80 19.04
N GLU A 187 1.32 -6.06 17.96
CA GLU A 187 1.75 -7.42 17.59
C GLU A 187 0.58 -8.43 17.40
N ASN A 188 -0.62 -7.97 17.05
CA ASN A 188 -1.75 -8.85 16.74
C ASN A 188 -1.69 -9.31 15.29
N THR A 189 -2.21 -10.51 15.02
CA THR A 189 -2.45 -11.03 13.67
C THR A 189 -3.94 -11.04 13.41
N ILE A 190 -4.39 -10.39 12.34
CA ILE A 190 -5.80 -10.24 11.99
C ILE A 190 -5.96 -10.64 10.52
N ALA A 191 -6.76 -11.66 10.24
CA ALA A 191 -6.91 -12.14 8.89
C ALA A 191 -8.30 -12.63 8.54
N ASN A 192 -8.65 -12.52 7.26
CA ASN A 192 -9.92 -12.99 6.70
C ASN A 192 -11.15 -12.40 7.43
N SER A 193 -11.07 -11.11 7.78
CA SER A 193 -12.15 -10.35 8.40
C SER A 193 -12.79 -9.37 7.42
N ILE A 194 -14.08 -9.09 7.60
CA ILE A 194 -14.73 -7.94 6.95
C ILE A 194 -14.10 -6.65 7.49
N GLY A 195 -13.91 -6.54 8.80
CA GLY A 195 -13.19 -5.41 9.41
C GLY A 195 -12.04 -5.87 10.31
N GLY A 196 -10.83 -5.38 10.07
CA GLY A 196 -9.66 -5.70 10.86
C GLY A 196 -9.67 -4.96 12.21
N ILE A 197 -9.34 -3.67 12.18
CA ILE A 197 -9.37 -2.77 13.33
C ILE A 197 -10.22 -1.55 13.00
N LEU A 198 -11.19 -1.24 13.85
CA LEU A 198 -12.01 -0.03 13.77
C LEU A 198 -11.80 0.84 15.02
N LEU A 199 -11.44 2.11 14.81
CA LEU A 199 -11.47 3.15 15.81
C LEU A 199 -12.60 4.14 15.48
N ALA A 200 -13.64 4.18 16.31
CA ALA A 200 -14.73 5.15 16.22
C ALA A 200 -14.69 6.08 17.43
N GLN A 201 -14.66 7.39 17.20
CA GLN A 201 -14.56 8.41 18.27
C GLN A 201 -13.42 8.14 19.28
N SER A 202 -12.36 7.44 18.85
CA SER A 202 -11.33 6.86 19.71
C SER A 202 -10.01 7.55 19.43
N SER A 203 -9.52 8.32 20.40
CA SER A 203 -8.37 9.21 20.22
C SER A 203 -7.19 8.82 21.11
N ASN A 204 -5.98 9.24 20.74
CA ASN A 204 -4.76 8.98 21.51
C ASN A 204 -4.46 7.49 21.72
N ASN A 205 -4.67 6.67 20.69
CA ASN A 205 -4.36 5.23 20.71
C ASN A 205 -3.15 4.90 19.83
N ASN A 206 -2.49 3.78 20.15
CA ASN A 206 -1.33 3.27 19.46
C ASN A 206 -1.67 1.94 18.77
N ILE A 207 -1.45 1.86 17.46
CA ILE A 207 -1.64 0.67 16.64
C ILE A 207 -0.29 0.31 16.06
N ILE A 208 0.40 -0.65 16.67
CA ILE A 208 1.83 -0.87 16.47
C ILE A 208 2.12 -2.30 16.03
N LYS A 209 2.88 -2.51 14.95
CA LYS A 209 3.40 -3.83 14.56
C LYS A 209 2.35 -4.93 14.43
N ASN A 210 1.12 -4.58 14.06
CA ASN A 210 0.07 -5.56 13.77
C ASN A 210 0.23 -6.07 12.33
N ASN A 211 -0.11 -7.33 12.13
CA ASN A 211 -0.15 -7.97 10.82
C ASN A 211 -1.61 -8.16 10.40
N MET A 212 -2.05 -7.45 9.37
CA MET A 212 -3.41 -7.47 8.85
C MET A 212 -3.39 -7.97 7.40
N ASP A 213 -3.97 -9.15 7.16
CA ASP A 213 -3.93 -9.80 5.84
C ASP A 213 -5.30 -10.26 5.36
N ASN A 214 -5.61 -10.02 4.09
CA ASN A 214 -6.83 -10.49 3.43
C ASN A 214 -8.12 -10.10 4.17
N ASN A 215 -8.18 -8.87 4.69
CA ASN A 215 -9.39 -8.27 5.24
C ASN A 215 -10.06 -7.36 4.21
N THR A 216 -11.39 -7.27 4.23
CA THR A 216 -12.12 -6.33 3.35
C THR A 216 -11.76 -4.89 3.73
N LEU A 217 -11.93 -4.53 5.00
CA LEU A 217 -11.48 -3.27 5.60
C LEU A 217 -10.32 -3.57 6.55
N GLY A 218 -9.13 -3.02 6.26
CA GLY A 218 -7.94 -3.26 7.07
C GLY A 218 -7.96 -2.54 8.43
N LEU A 219 -7.56 -1.27 8.40
CA LEU A 219 -7.60 -0.37 9.54
C LEU A 219 -8.50 0.82 9.17
N ASN A 220 -9.54 1.04 9.96
CA ASN A 220 -10.46 2.15 9.79
C ASN A 220 -10.42 3.06 11.03
N ILE A 221 -10.24 4.36 10.81
CA ILE A 221 -10.18 5.38 11.85
C ILE A 221 -11.20 6.46 11.46
N ASP A 222 -12.27 6.54 12.25
CA ASP A 222 -13.49 7.24 11.84
C ASP A 222 -14.08 8.07 12.99
N TYR A 223 -15.03 8.93 12.64
CA TYR A 223 -15.85 9.72 13.56
C TYR A 223 -15.02 10.59 14.54
N GLY A 224 -13.99 11.27 14.03
CA GLY A 224 -13.19 12.19 14.85
C GLY A 224 -12.09 11.54 15.69
N SER A 225 -11.72 10.30 15.39
CA SER A 225 -10.64 9.54 16.06
C SER A 225 -9.27 10.17 15.80
N SER A 226 -8.85 11.09 16.68
CA SER A 226 -7.70 11.97 16.47
C SER A 226 -6.48 11.57 17.32
N ILE A 227 -5.29 12.06 16.97
CA ILE A 227 -4.06 11.88 17.79
C ILE A 227 -3.68 10.39 17.93
N ASN A 228 -4.06 9.54 16.97
CA ASN A 228 -3.65 8.14 16.97
C ASN A 228 -2.29 7.97 16.28
N THR A 229 -1.49 7.03 16.77
CA THR A 229 -0.21 6.64 16.16
C THR A 229 -0.32 5.24 15.57
N ILE A 230 -0.10 5.13 14.26
CA ILE A 230 -0.19 3.91 13.48
C ILE A 230 1.22 3.63 12.95
N SER A 231 1.91 2.66 13.56
CA SER A 231 3.34 2.49 13.31
C SER A 231 3.79 1.05 13.09
N GLY A 232 4.62 0.82 12.07
CA GLY A 232 5.27 -0.48 11.87
C GLY A 232 4.31 -1.62 11.51
N ASN A 233 3.08 -1.34 11.09
CA ASN A 233 2.10 -2.36 10.76
C ASN A 233 2.36 -2.93 9.36
N ILE A 234 2.01 -4.20 9.16
CA ILE A 234 2.01 -4.87 7.86
C ILE A 234 0.56 -5.05 7.44
N ILE A 235 0.19 -4.50 6.28
CA ILE A 235 -1.19 -4.48 5.80
C ILE A 235 -1.23 -4.97 4.35
N THR A 236 -1.78 -6.16 4.10
CA THR A 236 -1.67 -6.83 2.80
C THR A 236 -2.97 -7.41 2.26
N ASN A 237 -3.10 -7.41 0.92
CA ASN A 237 -4.18 -8.09 0.19
C ASN A 237 -5.60 -7.62 0.56
N HIS A 238 -5.82 -6.32 0.76
CA HIS A 238 -7.15 -5.82 1.12
C HIS A 238 -8.00 -5.44 -0.09
N GLU A 239 -9.24 -5.98 -0.11
CA GLU A 239 -10.21 -5.80 -1.21
C GLU A 239 -10.86 -4.41 -1.23
N GLU A 240 -10.91 -3.70 -0.10
CA GLU A 240 -11.40 -2.32 0.00
C GLU A 240 -10.42 -1.38 0.75
N VAL A 241 -10.81 -0.10 0.81
CA VAL A 241 -10.00 1.03 1.24
C VAL A 241 -9.59 0.92 2.72
N ILE A 242 -8.30 1.11 3.03
CA ILE A 242 -7.87 1.47 4.40
C ILE A 242 -8.28 2.94 4.60
N ASN A 243 -9.53 3.16 5.01
CA ASN A 243 -10.08 4.50 5.17
C ASN A 243 -9.65 5.08 6.52
N ILE A 244 -8.72 6.03 6.49
CA ILE A 244 -7.95 6.40 7.66
C ILE A 244 -8.49 7.63 8.39
N ALA A 245 -9.42 8.38 7.81
CA ALA A 245 -10.00 9.50 8.54
C ALA A 245 -11.22 10.04 7.81
N GLN A 246 -12.44 9.85 8.31
CA GLN A 246 -13.47 10.87 8.09
C GLN A 246 -13.44 11.82 9.29
N SER A 247 -13.05 13.08 9.05
CA SER A 247 -12.93 14.10 10.10
C SER A 247 -11.98 13.73 11.25
N SER A 248 -10.97 12.88 11.00
CA SER A 248 -10.01 12.43 12.01
C SER A 248 -8.66 13.11 11.82
N ASN A 249 -8.24 13.91 12.81
CA ASN A 249 -7.15 14.86 12.66
C ASN A 249 -5.92 14.46 13.48
N ASN A 250 -4.76 15.01 13.15
CA ASN A 250 -3.54 14.86 13.95
C ASN A 250 -3.10 13.40 14.15
N ASN A 251 -3.44 12.50 13.23
CA ASN A 251 -2.97 11.11 13.27
C ASN A 251 -1.61 11.00 12.58
N THR A 252 -0.78 10.06 13.04
CA THR A 252 0.55 9.79 12.45
C THR A 252 0.61 8.36 11.93
N PHE A 253 0.92 8.21 10.64
CA PHE A 253 1.17 6.94 9.95
C PHE A 253 2.66 6.85 9.67
N SER A 254 3.36 5.98 10.39
CA SER A 254 4.81 5.86 10.32
C SER A 254 5.29 4.44 10.06
N GLU A 255 6.27 4.24 9.19
CA GLU A 255 6.97 2.94 9.06
C GLU A 255 6.05 1.75 8.74
N ASN A 256 4.85 1.98 8.18
CA ASN A 256 3.95 0.89 7.81
C ASN A 256 4.33 0.32 6.45
N ASN A 257 4.12 -0.98 6.27
CA ASN A 257 4.32 -1.69 5.01
C ASN A 257 2.96 -2.12 4.45
N LEU A 258 2.52 -1.48 3.37
CA LEU A 258 1.25 -1.71 2.70
C LEU A 258 1.53 -2.34 1.32
N ASP A 259 1.09 -3.57 1.09
CA ASP A 259 1.32 -4.27 -0.19
C ASP A 259 0.04 -4.87 -0.76
N LYS A 260 -0.20 -4.71 -2.07
CA LYS A 260 -1.33 -5.33 -2.79
C LYS A 260 -2.70 -4.95 -2.24
N ASN A 261 -2.88 -3.67 -1.94
CA ASN A 261 -4.15 -3.16 -1.44
C ASN A 261 -4.89 -2.42 -2.55
N LYS A 262 -6.22 -2.38 -2.48
CA LYS A 262 -6.97 -1.50 -3.39
C LYS A 262 -6.62 -0.02 -3.16
N GLN A 263 -6.55 0.40 -1.91
CA GLN A 263 -6.08 1.73 -1.53
C GLN A 263 -5.17 1.62 -0.31
N GLY A 264 -4.09 2.39 -0.31
CA GLY A 264 -3.08 2.43 0.75
C GLY A 264 -3.51 3.29 1.93
N ILE A 265 -3.28 4.59 1.91
CA ILE A 265 -3.68 5.51 2.99
C ILE A 265 -4.62 6.57 2.42
N THR A 266 -5.87 6.62 2.88
CA THR A 266 -6.82 7.65 2.41
C THR A 266 -7.32 8.54 3.53
N LEU A 267 -7.28 9.86 3.29
CA LEU A 267 -7.77 10.91 4.17
C LEU A 267 -8.98 11.59 3.53
N ASP A 268 -10.10 11.66 4.25
CA ASP A 268 -11.30 12.38 3.82
C ASP A 268 -11.75 13.41 4.87
N ARG A 269 -11.88 14.68 4.47
CA ARG A 269 -12.23 15.79 5.39
C ARG A 269 -11.34 15.86 6.63
N SER A 270 -10.05 15.59 6.46
CA SER A 270 -9.13 15.36 7.59
C SER A 270 -7.88 16.22 7.48
N LEU A 271 -7.43 16.72 8.63
CA LEU A 271 -6.45 17.79 8.74
C LEU A 271 -5.29 17.40 9.64
N TYR A 272 -4.11 17.97 9.37
CA TYR A 272 -2.93 17.86 10.23
C TYR A 272 -2.45 16.43 10.46
N ASN A 273 -2.74 15.51 9.54
CA ASN A 273 -2.20 14.16 9.60
C ASN A 273 -0.79 14.13 9.00
N ILE A 274 0.04 13.22 9.51
CA ILE A 274 1.41 13.01 9.05
C ILE A 274 1.52 11.58 8.50
N ILE A 275 1.91 11.45 7.25
CA ILE A 275 2.19 10.18 6.57
C ILE A 275 3.68 10.16 6.25
N VAL A 276 4.45 9.38 7.02
CA VAL A 276 5.91 9.43 7.02
C VAL A 276 6.56 8.06 6.97
N MET A 277 7.63 7.88 6.19
CA MET A 277 8.44 6.64 6.19
C MET A 277 7.64 5.36 5.93
N ASN A 278 6.50 5.43 5.23
CA ASN A 278 5.73 4.25 4.87
C ASN A 278 6.24 3.66 3.56
N LYS A 279 6.17 2.33 3.45
CA LYS A 279 6.38 1.60 2.21
C LYS A 279 5.04 1.18 1.64
N ILE A 280 4.69 1.63 0.43
CA ILE A 280 3.39 1.34 -0.20
C ILE A 280 3.60 0.81 -1.61
N THR A 281 3.23 -0.46 -1.84
CA THR A 281 3.53 -1.17 -3.09
C THR A 281 2.35 -1.93 -3.68
N ASN A 282 2.38 -2.14 -5.00
CA ASN A 282 1.48 -3.02 -5.75
C ASN A 282 -0.02 -2.72 -5.54
N SER A 283 -0.38 -1.46 -5.29
CA SER A 283 -1.74 -1.05 -4.92
C SER A 283 -2.41 -0.23 -6.04
N GLU A 284 -3.75 -0.20 -6.09
CA GLU A 284 -4.46 0.66 -7.07
C GLU A 284 -4.30 2.16 -6.72
N GLY A 285 -4.41 2.53 -5.44
CA GLY A 285 -4.01 3.86 -4.96
C GLY A 285 -3.09 3.77 -3.76
N ALA A 286 -2.02 4.57 -3.69
CA ALA A 286 -1.10 4.55 -2.56
C ALA A 286 -1.50 5.54 -1.46
N ILE A 287 -1.63 6.83 -1.77
CA ILE A 287 -2.04 7.88 -0.81
C ILE A 287 -3.07 8.80 -1.47
N GLY A 288 -4.26 8.91 -0.86
CA GLY A 288 -5.37 9.71 -1.40
C GLY A 288 -5.91 10.72 -0.41
N LEU A 289 -6.00 12.00 -0.80
CA LEU A 289 -6.55 13.09 -0.01
C LEU A 289 -7.79 13.68 -0.71
N SER A 290 -8.90 13.75 0.02
CA SER A 290 -10.17 14.35 -0.40
C SER A 290 -10.65 15.33 0.66
N TYR A 291 -10.95 16.58 0.29
CA TYR A 291 -11.31 17.64 1.25
C TYR A 291 -10.34 17.76 2.45
N SER A 292 -9.08 17.40 2.25
CA SER A 292 -8.10 17.16 3.33
C SER A 292 -6.94 18.12 3.14
N SER A 293 -6.81 19.07 4.06
CA SER A 293 -5.84 20.17 4.00
C SER A 293 -4.86 20.11 5.17
N TYR A 294 -3.72 20.79 5.04
CA TYR A 294 -2.71 20.89 6.11
C TYR A 294 -2.12 19.54 6.55
N ASN A 295 -2.05 18.56 5.66
CA ASN A 295 -1.38 17.27 5.93
C ASN A 295 0.06 17.28 5.42
N GLU A 296 0.89 16.44 6.01
CA GLU A 296 2.27 16.21 5.59
C GLU A 296 2.44 14.79 5.06
N ILE A 297 3.02 14.66 3.86
CA ILE A 297 3.38 13.39 3.23
C ILE A 297 4.87 13.43 2.94
N ARG A 298 5.68 12.68 3.70
CA ARG A 298 7.14 12.78 3.57
C ARG A 298 7.90 11.48 3.74
N GLU A 299 9.08 11.39 3.14
CA GLU A 299 10.00 10.25 3.33
C GLU A 299 9.36 8.89 3.02
N ASN A 300 8.27 8.83 2.22
CA ASN A 300 7.63 7.56 1.89
C ASN A 300 8.28 6.91 0.66
N ASP A 301 8.32 5.59 0.65
CA ASP A 301 8.79 4.74 -0.44
C ASP A 301 7.56 4.15 -1.16
N ILE A 302 7.20 4.73 -2.30
CA ILE A 302 5.95 4.45 -3.01
C ILE A 302 6.28 3.91 -4.41
N MET A 303 6.01 2.63 -4.66
CA MET A 303 6.37 2.00 -5.93
C MET A 303 5.34 1.03 -6.46
N ASP A 304 5.25 0.92 -7.79
CA ASP A 304 4.44 -0.08 -8.49
C ASP A 304 2.94 0.03 -8.14
N ASN A 305 2.43 1.25 -7.98
CA ASN A 305 1.00 1.50 -7.75
C ASN A 305 0.39 2.17 -8.97
N GLN A 306 -0.91 1.95 -9.23
CA GLN A 306 -1.56 2.62 -10.35
C GLN A 306 -1.59 4.15 -10.13
N PHE A 307 -2.11 4.61 -8.99
CA PHE A 307 -2.03 6.01 -8.58
C PHE A 307 -1.20 6.13 -7.30
N ASN A 308 -0.14 6.93 -7.31
CA ASN A 308 0.72 7.08 -6.14
C ASN A 308 0.12 8.09 -5.14
N ILE A 309 0.37 9.39 -5.30
CA ILE A 309 -0.19 10.43 -4.43
C ILE A 309 -1.27 11.24 -5.18
N PHE A 310 -2.49 11.28 -4.67
CA PHE A 310 -3.60 12.03 -5.27
C PHE A 310 -4.26 12.98 -4.27
N LEU A 311 -4.38 14.25 -4.65
CA LEU A 311 -5.09 15.29 -3.90
C LEU A 311 -6.28 15.79 -4.72
N SER A 312 -7.45 15.81 -4.10
CA SER A 312 -8.70 16.19 -4.78
C SER A 312 -9.65 16.98 -3.89
N PHE A 313 -10.59 17.64 -4.56
CA PHE A 313 -11.73 18.32 -3.95
C PHE A 313 -11.31 19.30 -2.86
N SER A 314 -10.65 20.39 -3.25
CA SER A 314 -10.18 21.43 -2.34
C SER A 314 -9.22 20.93 -1.24
N SER A 315 -8.40 19.94 -1.55
CA SER A 315 -7.31 19.48 -0.66
C SER A 315 -6.11 20.42 -0.81
N GLY A 316 -6.13 21.52 -0.07
CA GLY A 316 -5.12 22.57 -0.16
C GLY A 316 -4.14 22.62 1.01
N SER A 317 -3.09 23.42 0.86
CA SER A 317 -2.12 23.67 1.95
C SER A 317 -1.46 22.39 2.50
N ASN A 318 -1.29 21.35 1.69
CA ASN A 318 -0.56 20.15 2.07
C ASN A 318 0.92 20.26 1.65
N ASN A 319 1.78 19.61 2.41
CA ASN A 319 3.22 19.53 2.15
C ASN A 319 3.59 18.10 1.74
N ILE A 320 4.17 17.94 0.54
CA ILE A 320 4.59 16.66 -0.03
C ILE A 320 6.09 16.76 -0.32
N TYR A 321 6.93 16.11 0.49
CA TYR A 321 8.37 16.30 0.36
C TYR A 321 9.22 15.08 0.71
N ASP A 322 10.43 14.97 0.15
CA ASP A 322 11.34 13.85 0.38
C ASP A 322 10.75 12.46 0.08
N ASN A 323 9.74 12.34 -0.77
CA ASN A 323 9.19 11.03 -1.14
C ASN A 323 9.95 10.46 -2.34
N TYR A 324 10.12 9.13 -2.34
CA TYR A 324 10.61 8.37 -3.49
C TYR A 324 9.43 7.68 -4.16
N ILE A 325 9.13 8.05 -5.41
CA ILE A 325 7.91 7.63 -6.11
C ILE A 325 8.27 7.05 -7.48
N LYS A 326 7.87 5.79 -7.72
CA LYS A 326 8.27 5.07 -8.94
C LYS A 326 7.17 4.20 -9.52
N ASN A 327 7.14 4.05 -10.85
CA ASN A 327 6.27 3.09 -11.55
C ASN A 327 4.77 3.25 -11.21
N GLY A 328 4.11 4.21 -11.85
CA GLY A 328 2.65 4.37 -11.79
C GLY A 328 2.11 5.25 -12.91
N ASP A 329 0.78 5.33 -13.01
CA ASP A 329 0.10 6.21 -13.98
C ASP A 329 0.31 7.69 -13.61
N ALA A 330 0.31 8.00 -12.31
CA ALA A 330 0.64 9.33 -11.81
C ALA A 330 1.41 9.25 -10.48
N ALA A 331 2.56 9.91 -10.41
CA ALA A 331 3.35 10.03 -9.19
C ALA A 331 2.67 10.97 -8.18
N ILE A 332 2.38 12.21 -8.59
CA ILE A 332 1.65 13.18 -7.78
C ILE A 332 0.63 13.88 -8.66
N ARG A 333 -0.66 13.80 -8.31
CA ARG A 333 -1.73 14.49 -9.05
C ARG A 333 -2.60 15.32 -8.13
N LEU A 334 -2.76 16.60 -8.48
CA LEU A 334 -3.62 17.58 -7.81
C LEU A 334 -4.81 17.89 -8.73
N SER A 335 -6.01 17.81 -8.20
CA SER A 335 -7.23 18.02 -8.98
C SER A 335 -8.32 18.75 -8.21
N TYR A 336 -9.26 19.36 -8.93
CA TYR A 336 -10.49 19.94 -8.38
C TYR A 336 -10.24 20.95 -7.25
N GLN A 337 -9.54 22.04 -7.58
CA GLN A 337 -9.25 23.18 -6.71
C GLN A 337 -8.33 22.85 -5.53
N SER A 338 -7.44 21.86 -5.69
CA SER A 338 -6.41 21.51 -4.71
C SER A 338 -5.27 22.53 -4.76
N ASN A 339 -5.50 23.68 -4.13
CA ASN A 339 -4.67 24.89 -4.24
C ASN A 339 -3.69 25.03 -3.07
N ASN A 340 -2.64 25.82 -3.25
CA ASN A 340 -1.68 26.17 -2.18
C ASN A 340 -0.90 24.98 -1.61
N ASN A 341 -0.70 23.91 -2.37
CA ASN A 341 0.12 22.79 -1.95
C ASN A 341 1.59 23.03 -2.29
N THR A 342 2.48 22.44 -1.49
CA THR A 342 3.93 22.51 -1.65
C THR A 342 4.47 21.12 -1.94
N ILE A 343 5.16 20.96 -3.07
CA ILE A 343 5.75 19.70 -3.56
C ILE A 343 7.25 19.90 -3.71
N VAL A 344 8.05 19.41 -2.77
CA VAL A 344 9.46 19.78 -2.64
C VAL A 344 10.37 18.57 -2.46
N GLU A 345 11.55 18.55 -3.08
CA GLU A 345 12.58 17.52 -2.82
C GLU A 345 12.11 16.06 -3.04
N ASN A 346 11.10 15.84 -3.88
CA ASN A 346 10.69 14.47 -4.23
C ASN A 346 11.56 13.92 -5.37
N ILE A 347 11.81 12.61 -5.32
CA ILE A 347 12.47 11.85 -6.39
C ILE A 347 11.41 11.02 -7.10
N ILE A 348 11.16 11.34 -8.37
CA ILE A 348 10.11 10.74 -9.18
C ILE A 348 10.75 10.08 -10.41
N GLU A 349 10.48 8.78 -10.60
CA GLU A 349 11.09 7.99 -11.67
C GLU A 349 10.05 7.14 -12.40
N THR A 350 10.16 7.00 -13.73
CA THR A 350 9.44 5.98 -14.51
C THR A 350 7.92 5.95 -14.32
N ASN A 351 7.31 7.13 -14.16
CA ASN A 351 5.85 7.29 -14.11
C ASN A 351 5.31 7.77 -15.46
N ILE A 352 4.05 7.48 -15.79
CA ILE A 352 3.42 8.10 -16.96
C ILE A 352 3.31 9.61 -16.72
N GLU A 353 2.70 10.03 -15.61
CA GLU A 353 2.71 11.43 -15.16
C GLU A 353 3.56 11.59 -13.90
N GLY A 354 4.53 12.50 -13.91
CA GLY A 354 5.32 12.88 -12.75
C GLY A 354 4.50 13.70 -11.76
N ILE A 355 4.34 14.99 -12.02
CA ILE A 355 3.51 15.92 -11.25
C ILE A 355 2.44 16.53 -12.17
N ARG A 356 1.16 16.23 -11.92
CA ARG A 356 0.04 16.73 -12.73
C ARG A 356 -0.89 17.62 -11.92
N LEU A 357 -1.12 18.84 -12.39
CA LEU A 357 -2.12 19.76 -11.86
C LEU A 357 -3.26 19.92 -12.87
N ALA A 358 -4.48 19.68 -12.41
CA ALA A 358 -5.70 19.84 -13.19
C ALA A 358 -6.72 20.68 -12.41
N ASN A 359 -6.99 21.91 -12.86
CA ASN A 359 -7.79 22.88 -12.09
C ASN A 359 -7.24 23.02 -10.65
N SER A 360 -5.97 23.37 -10.52
CA SER A 360 -5.29 23.54 -9.23
C SER A 360 -4.25 24.65 -9.31
N SER A 361 -4.45 25.70 -8.52
CA SER A 361 -3.73 26.98 -8.61
C SER A 361 -2.92 27.27 -7.35
N HIS A 362 -1.97 28.20 -7.45
CA HIS A 362 -1.13 28.64 -6.32
C HIS A 362 -0.27 27.54 -5.68
N ASN A 363 0.11 26.50 -6.42
CA ASN A 363 0.98 25.45 -5.92
C ASN A 363 2.45 25.76 -6.20
N LEU A 364 3.32 25.27 -5.32
CA LEU A 364 4.78 25.38 -5.42
C LEU A 364 5.39 24.01 -5.67
N MET A 365 6.16 23.88 -6.75
CA MET A 365 6.95 22.70 -7.08
C MET A 365 8.42 23.10 -7.13
N MET A 366 9.23 22.64 -6.17
CA MET A 366 10.62 23.08 -6.05
C MET A 366 11.60 21.97 -5.67
N TYR A 367 12.82 21.98 -6.23
CA TYR A 367 13.87 20.99 -5.91
C TYR A 367 13.49 19.53 -6.14
N ASN A 368 12.48 19.23 -6.97
CA ASN A 368 12.15 17.86 -7.32
C ASN A 368 13.12 17.35 -8.39
N THR A 369 13.45 16.06 -8.32
CA THR A 369 14.18 15.33 -9.37
C THR A 369 13.20 14.41 -10.09
N ILE A 370 12.96 14.64 -11.38
CA ILE A 370 11.97 13.90 -12.17
C ILE A 370 12.63 13.32 -13.41
N THR A 371 12.60 11.98 -13.54
CA THR A 371 13.31 11.26 -14.60
C THR A 371 12.51 10.13 -15.21
N ASP A 372 12.77 9.83 -16.49
CA ASP A 372 12.18 8.70 -17.24
C ASP A 372 10.64 8.68 -17.23
N CYS A 373 9.98 9.83 -17.12
CA CYS A 373 8.52 9.94 -17.16
C CYS A 373 8.01 10.31 -18.55
N GLU A 374 6.76 9.92 -18.88
CA GLU A 374 6.13 10.39 -20.12
C GLU A 374 5.87 11.91 -20.02
N GLY A 375 5.23 12.39 -18.96
CA GLY A 375 5.10 13.82 -18.67
C GLY A 375 5.63 14.15 -17.28
N ALA A 376 6.71 14.93 -17.16
CA ALA A 376 7.32 15.23 -15.87
C ALA A 376 6.51 16.24 -15.04
N ILE A 377 6.20 17.43 -15.55
CA ILE A 377 5.31 18.40 -14.89
C ILE A 377 4.26 18.93 -15.87
N GLY A 378 2.98 18.72 -15.56
CA GLY A 378 1.88 19.14 -16.42
C GLY A 378 0.88 20.05 -15.71
N LEU A 379 0.61 21.24 -16.27
CA LEU A 379 -0.42 22.16 -15.82
C LEU A 379 -1.59 22.18 -16.81
N SER A 380 -2.81 22.03 -16.33
CA SER A 380 -4.04 22.19 -17.13
C SER A 380 -5.08 22.96 -16.35
N ASP A 381 -5.62 24.03 -16.93
CA ASP A 381 -6.57 24.93 -16.25
C ASP A 381 -6.06 25.37 -14.87
N SER A 382 -4.74 25.59 -14.76
CA SER A 382 -4.02 25.71 -13.49
C SER A 382 -3.13 26.94 -13.51
N SER A 383 -3.49 27.95 -12.73
CA SER A 383 -2.90 29.29 -12.80
C SER A 383 -2.12 29.64 -11.53
N TYR A 384 -1.25 30.64 -11.60
CA TYR A 384 -0.48 31.13 -10.45
C TYR A 384 0.42 30.08 -9.77
N ASN A 385 0.83 29.03 -10.46
CA ASN A 385 1.75 28.04 -9.92
C ASN A 385 3.21 28.46 -10.12
N GLN A 386 4.09 27.95 -9.26
CA GLN A 386 5.52 28.19 -9.30
C GLN A 386 6.25 26.86 -9.49
N ILE A 387 7.02 26.74 -10.57
CA ILE A 387 7.88 25.60 -10.87
C ILE A 387 9.33 26.10 -10.84
N LYS A 388 10.07 25.79 -9.77
CA LYS A 388 11.37 26.40 -9.53
C LYS A 388 12.46 25.41 -9.13
N ASN A 389 13.69 25.54 -9.61
CA ASN A 389 14.83 24.73 -9.13
C ASN A 389 14.63 23.21 -9.24
N ASN A 390 13.87 22.72 -10.22
CA ASN A 390 13.70 21.28 -10.44
C ASN A 390 14.76 20.76 -11.41
N ASN A 391 15.17 19.51 -11.20
CA ASN A 391 16.02 18.77 -12.13
C ASN A 391 15.14 17.77 -12.90
N ILE A 392 14.95 18.01 -14.20
CA ILE A 392 14.02 17.27 -15.05
C ILE A 392 14.81 16.71 -16.23
N THR A 393 15.04 15.40 -16.25
CA THR A 393 15.96 14.78 -17.23
C THR A 393 15.34 13.50 -17.82
N ASP A 394 15.58 13.24 -19.11
CA ASP A 394 15.17 12.00 -19.79
C ASP A 394 13.64 11.76 -19.77
N ASN A 395 12.84 12.81 -19.96
CA ASN A 395 11.38 12.70 -20.02
C ASN A 395 10.87 12.88 -21.45
N GLN A 396 9.69 12.36 -21.80
CA GLN A 396 9.13 12.68 -23.12
C GLN A 396 8.72 14.16 -23.18
N TYR A 397 7.89 14.59 -22.23
CA TYR A 397 7.47 15.98 -22.05
C TYR A 397 7.94 16.48 -20.67
N SER A 398 8.87 17.43 -20.64
CA SER A 398 9.43 17.96 -19.39
C SER A 398 8.43 18.87 -18.64
N ILE A 399 8.07 20.01 -19.21
CA ILE A 399 7.05 20.90 -18.63
C ILE A 399 5.99 21.22 -19.68
N SER A 400 4.73 20.89 -19.40
CA SER A 400 3.60 21.14 -20.31
C SER A 400 2.56 22.04 -19.67
N ILE A 401 2.16 23.12 -20.35
CA ILE A 401 1.25 24.15 -19.85
C ILE A 401 0.08 24.30 -20.82
N THR A 402 -1.11 23.86 -20.40
CA THR A 402 -2.27 23.74 -21.30
C THR A 402 -3.53 24.39 -20.78
N SER A 403 -4.48 24.65 -21.68
CA SER A 403 -5.89 24.90 -21.35
C SER A 403 -6.11 26.11 -20.42
N ASN A 404 -5.73 27.31 -20.85
CA ASN A 404 -5.86 28.55 -20.08
C ASN A 404 -5.12 28.53 -18.73
N SER A 405 -3.96 27.87 -18.67
CA SER A 405 -3.07 27.94 -17.51
C SER A 405 -2.26 29.23 -17.59
N GLU A 406 -2.63 30.22 -16.78
CA GLU A 406 -2.09 31.58 -16.87
C GLU A 406 -1.30 31.99 -15.63
N LEU A 407 -0.43 32.99 -15.78
CA LEU A 407 0.27 33.62 -14.66
C LEU A 407 1.12 32.63 -13.84
N ASN A 408 1.59 31.56 -14.47
CA ASN A 408 2.56 30.64 -13.87
C ASN A 408 3.99 31.18 -14.03
N SER A 409 4.84 30.86 -13.06
CA SER A 409 6.26 31.20 -13.07
C SER A 409 7.11 29.92 -13.12
N ILE A 410 7.91 29.79 -14.18
CA ILE A 410 8.84 28.67 -14.39
C ILE A 410 10.25 29.23 -14.36
N SER A 411 11.02 28.90 -13.33
CA SER A 411 12.36 29.48 -13.19
C SER A 411 13.43 28.58 -12.60
N GLU A 412 14.69 28.81 -12.96
CA GLU A 412 15.83 28.12 -12.34
C GLU A 412 15.75 26.57 -12.47
N ASN A 413 15.02 26.03 -13.45
CA ASN A 413 14.94 24.58 -13.67
C ASN A 413 16.04 24.11 -14.63
N ASP A 414 16.56 22.92 -14.39
CA ASP A 414 17.51 22.22 -15.26
C ASP A 414 16.77 21.12 -16.03
N ILE A 415 16.60 21.32 -17.34
CA ILE A 415 15.71 20.53 -18.22
C ILE A 415 16.54 19.91 -19.34
N LYS A 416 16.63 18.58 -19.35
CA LYS A 416 17.57 17.85 -20.22
C LYS A 416 16.95 16.67 -20.93
N HIS A 417 17.47 16.38 -22.13
CA HIS A 417 17.27 15.12 -22.82
C HIS A 417 15.80 14.72 -23.02
N SER A 418 14.94 15.70 -23.30
CA SER A 418 13.52 15.48 -23.52
C SER A 418 13.09 15.75 -24.97
N GLU A 419 12.03 15.11 -25.45
CA GLU A 419 11.44 15.48 -26.75
C GLU A 419 10.92 16.94 -26.67
N LEU A 420 10.26 17.28 -25.58
CA LEU A 420 9.78 18.63 -25.33
C LEU A 420 10.30 19.17 -23.99
N GLY A 421 11.09 20.25 -24.03
CA GLY A 421 11.57 20.97 -22.86
C GLY A 421 10.43 21.68 -22.13
N ILE A 422 9.92 22.79 -22.70
CA ILE A 422 8.73 23.49 -22.19
C ILE A 422 7.72 23.72 -23.31
N GLY A 423 6.54 23.12 -23.17
CA GLY A 423 5.43 23.17 -24.12
C GLY A 423 4.25 24.01 -23.65
N PHE A 424 3.64 24.74 -24.58
CA PHE A 424 2.45 25.54 -24.34
C PHE A 424 1.35 25.23 -25.36
N ASP A 425 0.12 25.06 -24.87
CA ASP A 425 -1.06 24.91 -25.69
C ASP A 425 -2.24 25.72 -25.13
N TYR A 426 -2.69 26.73 -25.87
CA TYR A 426 -3.74 27.67 -25.45
C TYR A 426 -3.52 28.24 -24.05
N SER A 427 -2.30 28.70 -23.74
CA SER A 427 -1.94 29.23 -22.42
C SER A 427 -1.12 30.52 -22.54
N SER A 428 -1.50 31.54 -21.79
CA SER A 428 -1.01 32.90 -21.95
C SER A 428 -0.52 33.51 -20.64
N SER A 429 0.24 34.61 -20.72
CA SER A 429 0.65 35.38 -19.53
C SER A 429 1.52 34.62 -18.54
N ASN A 430 2.32 33.64 -18.99
CA ASN A 430 3.27 32.92 -18.15
C ASN A 430 4.68 33.53 -18.27
N GLN A 431 5.50 33.35 -17.22
CA GLN A 431 6.87 33.85 -17.15
C GLN A 431 7.87 32.70 -17.03
N ILE A 432 8.84 32.67 -17.95
CA ILE A 432 9.86 31.63 -18.08
C ILE A 432 11.22 32.31 -17.99
N MET A 433 11.96 32.10 -16.90
CA MET A 433 13.27 32.73 -16.74
C MET A 433 14.31 31.85 -16.07
N LYS A 434 15.60 32.04 -16.39
CA LYS A 434 16.70 31.34 -15.70
C LYS A 434 16.65 29.83 -15.81
N ASN A 435 15.94 29.27 -16.79
CA ASN A 435 15.93 27.83 -16.99
C ASN A 435 17.09 27.43 -17.91
N ASN A 436 17.71 26.29 -17.60
CA ASN A 436 18.70 25.65 -18.44
C ASN A 436 18.04 24.54 -19.24
N MET A 437 17.99 24.68 -20.57
CA MET A 437 17.35 23.71 -21.49
C MET A 437 18.41 23.15 -22.42
N ASP A 438 18.87 21.93 -22.12
CA ASP A 438 20.03 21.31 -22.79
C ASP A 438 19.67 19.97 -23.47
N TYR A 439 20.04 19.83 -24.75
CA TYR A 439 19.84 18.61 -25.54
C TYR A 439 18.38 18.10 -25.57
N ASN A 440 17.41 18.99 -25.72
CA ASN A 440 16.02 18.62 -25.99
C ASN A 440 15.73 18.67 -27.50
N GLU A 441 14.71 17.96 -28.00
CA GLU A 441 14.31 18.14 -29.40
C GLU A 441 13.73 19.55 -29.59
N PHE A 442 12.81 19.97 -28.73
CA PHE A 442 12.33 21.36 -28.64
C PHE A 442 12.70 21.97 -27.29
N GLY A 443 13.41 23.10 -27.28
CA GLY A 443 13.62 23.90 -26.07
C GLY A 443 12.29 24.49 -25.58
N ILE A 444 11.71 25.40 -26.39
CA ILE A 444 10.32 25.87 -26.25
C ILE A 444 9.47 25.42 -27.44
N TYR A 445 8.24 24.98 -27.16
CA TYR A 445 7.19 24.81 -28.16
C TYR A 445 5.95 25.61 -27.79
N LEU A 446 5.49 26.48 -28.69
CA LEU A 446 4.32 27.34 -28.49
C LEU A 446 3.25 27.06 -29.55
N ASN A 447 2.05 26.67 -29.10
CA ASN A 447 0.86 26.59 -29.93
C ASN A 447 -0.25 27.50 -29.40
N SER A 448 -0.66 28.47 -30.22
CA SER A 448 -1.77 29.39 -29.91
C SER A 448 -1.68 30.00 -28.50
N SER A 449 -0.46 30.36 -28.08
CA SER A 449 -0.09 30.71 -26.71
C SER A 449 0.70 32.02 -26.72
N SER A 450 0.01 33.12 -26.37
CA SER A 450 0.54 34.48 -26.53
C SER A 450 0.73 35.18 -25.19
N ASN A 451 1.38 36.34 -25.20
CA ASN A 451 1.65 37.16 -24.01
C ASN A 451 2.49 36.46 -22.94
N ASN A 452 3.26 35.42 -23.29
CA ASN A 452 4.25 34.84 -22.39
C ASN A 452 5.57 35.63 -22.49
N SER A 453 6.38 35.58 -21.42
CA SER A 453 7.67 36.28 -21.32
C SER A 453 8.81 35.30 -21.06
N PHE A 454 9.85 35.36 -21.90
CA PHE A 454 11.02 34.49 -21.87
C PHE A 454 12.29 35.34 -21.78
N PHE A 455 13.04 35.29 -20.68
CA PHE A 455 14.34 35.98 -20.57
C PHE A 455 15.26 35.28 -19.58
N HIS A 456 16.57 35.45 -19.73
CA HIS A 456 17.62 34.79 -18.94
C HIS A 456 17.62 33.26 -19.03
N ASN A 457 17.05 32.66 -20.08
CA ASN A 457 17.12 31.21 -20.25
C ASN A 457 18.36 30.82 -21.07
N ASN A 458 18.92 29.66 -20.77
CA ASN A 458 19.99 29.05 -21.54
C ASN A 458 19.42 27.99 -22.48
N PHE A 459 19.43 28.26 -23.78
CA PHE A 459 19.05 27.32 -24.83
C PHE A 459 20.29 26.64 -25.40
N LEU A 460 20.55 25.41 -24.95
CA LEU A 460 21.78 24.67 -25.23
C LEU A 460 21.49 23.43 -26.07
N ASN A 461 22.15 23.31 -27.22
CA ASN A 461 22.19 22.09 -28.04
C ASN A 461 20.83 21.44 -28.34
N ASN A 462 19.74 22.21 -28.34
CA ASN A 462 18.43 21.68 -28.69
C ASN A 462 18.32 21.58 -30.21
N THR A 463 17.59 20.57 -30.73
CA THR A 463 17.35 20.45 -32.18
C THR A 463 16.63 21.68 -32.72
N TYR A 464 15.64 22.16 -31.97
CA TYR A 464 14.96 23.43 -32.17
C TYR A 464 14.98 24.21 -30.86
N GLN A 465 15.73 25.32 -30.82
CA GLN A 465 15.81 26.15 -29.61
C GLN A 465 14.43 26.67 -29.18
N ALA A 466 13.65 27.16 -30.16
CA ALA A 466 12.28 27.60 -29.96
C ALA A 466 11.46 27.39 -31.24
N PHE A 467 10.24 26.92 -31.09
CA PHE A 467 9.24 26.81 -32.14
C PHE A 467 7.95 27.52 -31.73
N SER A 468 7.39 28.33 -32.64
CA SER A 468 6.19 29.12 -32.39
C SER A 468 5.20 28.96 -33.54
N PHE A 469 3.94 28.68 -33.18
CA PHE A 469 2.81 28.62 -34.09
C PHE A 469 1.65 29.45 -33.55
N ASN A 470 1.19 30.42 -34.34
CA ASN A 470 0.07 31.32 -34.01
C ASN A 470 0.20 31.96 -32.61
N SER A 471 1.42 32.39 -32.26
CA SER A 471 1.78 32.81 -30.91
C SER A 471 2.57 34.12 -30.96
N PHE A 472 2.26 35.07 -30.09
CA PHE A 472 2.91 36.39 -30.01
C PHE A 472 3.48 36.57 -28.60
N ASN A 473 4.80 36.53 -28.45
CA ASN A 473 5.45 36.52 -27.14
C ASN A 473 6.64 37.48 -27.05
N SER A 474 7.06 37.77 -25.82
CA SER A 474 8.24 38.59 -25.53
C SER A 474 9.40 37.68 -25.15
N TRP A 475 10.53 37.84 -25.83
CA TRP A 475 11.74 37.01 -25.66
C TRP A 475 12.91 37.79 -25.04
N ASP A 476 12.58 38.90 -24.40
CA ASP A 476 13.51 39.75 -23.69
C ASP A 476 12.79 40.59 -22.64
N ASN A 477 13.53 41.17 -21.71
CA ASN A 477 13.03 42.18 -20.81
C ASN A 477 13.52 43.57 -21.27
N GLU A 478 12.67 44.26 -22.04
CA GLU A 478 12.99 45.59 -22.57
C GLU A 478 13.41 46.60 -21.50
N GLY A 479 12.84 46.51 -20.30
CA GLY A 479 13.16 47.41 -19.19
C GLY A 479 14.58 47.23 -18.64
N LEU A 480 15.16 46.03 -18.79
CA LEU A 480 16.50 45.69 -18.34
C LEU A 480 17.51 45.62 -19.50
N SER A 481 17.04 45.57 -20.75
CA SER A 481 17.87 45.30 -21.94
C SER A 481 18.58 43.95 -21.85
N GLU A 482 17.86 42.93 -21.37
CA GLU A 482 18.39 41.57 -21.16
C GLU A 482 17.48 40.54 -21.85
N GLY A 483 18.09 39.56 -22.53
CA GLY A 483 17.40 38.52 -23.31
C GLY A 483 17.79 37.12 -22.89
N ASN A 484 17.94 36.20 -23.85
CA ASN A 484 18.27 34.80 -23.61
C ASN A 484 19.62 34.41 -24.23
N PHE A 485 20.21 33.31 -23.77
CA PHE A 485 21.39 32.72 -24.37
C PHE A 485 21.01 31.63 -25.37
N TRP A 486 21.64 31.63 -26.55
CA TRP A 486 21.35 30.72 -27.66
C TRP A 486 22.64 30.05 -28.14
N SER A 487 22.77 28.74 -27.98
CA SER A 487 24.03 28.03 -28.31
C SER A 487 24.37 27.98 -29.80
N ASP A 488 23.37 28.15 -30.67
CA ASP A 488 23.47 28.18 -32.13
C ASP A 488 23.63 29.62 -32.69
N TYR A 489 23.75 30.63 -31.82
CA TYR A 489 23.77 32.03 -32.23
C TYR A 489 24.89 32.34 -33.24
N GLU A 490 26.12 31.92 -32.96
CA GLU A 490 27.28 32.19 -33.83
C GLU A 490 27.15 31.50 -35.19
N GLU A 491 26.49 30.34 -35.26
CA GLU A 491 26.21 29.64 -36.51
C GLU A 491 25.13 30.36 -37.33
N LYS A 492 24.07 30.83 -36.65
CA LYS A 492 22.94 31.51 -37.30
C LYS A 492 23.28 32.92 -37.78
N TYR A 493 24.16 33.63 -37.06
CA TYR A 493 24.58 35.00 -37.35
C TYR A 493 26.10 35.14 -37.42
N PRO A 494 26.76 34.64 -38.47
CA PRO A 494 28.23 34.64 -38.57
C PRO A 494 28.86 36.04 -38.61
N ASP A 495 28.08 37.07 -38.95
CA ASP A 495 28.52 38.47 -39.01
C ASP A 495 28.20 39.28 -37.73
N ALA A 496 27.66 38.64 -36.69
CA ALA A 496 27.35 39.31 -35.44
C ALA A 496 28.62 39.66 -34.63
N GLU A 497 28.57 40.78 -33.91
CA GLU A 497 29.64 41.26 -33.04
C GLU A 497 29.21 41.24 -31.58
N LYS A 498 30.12 40.82 -30.69
CA LYS A 498 29.91 40.86 -29.23
C LYS A 498 30.04 42.29 -28.72
N ILE A 499 29.02 42.76 -28.00
CA ILE A 499 29.05 44.00 -27.23
C ILE A 499 29.56 43.66 -25.82
N TYR A 500 30.89 43.53 -25.68
CA TYR A 500 31.55 43.04 -24.46
C TYR A 500 31.13 43.75 -23.16
N GLN A 501 30.84 45.05 -23.23
CA GLN A 501 30.44 45.84 -22.04
C GLN A 501 29.07 45.46 -21.49
N LEU A 502 28.21 44.88 -22.33
CA LEU A 502 26.82 44.53 -22.00
C LEU A 502 26.58 43.02 -21.95
N ASN A 503 27.58 42.19 -22.29
CA ASN A 503 27.39 40.75 -22.47
C ASN A 503 26.29 40.38 -23.49
N LEU A 504 26.14 41.19 -24.55
CA LEU A 504 25.13 41.00 -25.58
C LEU A 504 25.74 40.76 -26.95
N TRP A 505 24.98 40.17 -27.86
CA TRP A 505 25.21 40.28 -29.28
C TRP A 505 24.49 41.49 -29.89
N ASN A 506 25.04 42.04 -30.98
CA ASN A 506 24.50 43.23 -31.63
C ASN A 506 23.34 42.97 -32.62
N ILE A 507 23.07 41.71 -32.99
CA ILE A 507 21.98 41.33 -33.88
C ILE A 507 20.87 40.62 -33.08
N PRO A 508 19.59 41.04 -33.16
CA PRO A 508 18.49 40.34 -32.52
C PRO A 508 18.36 38.88 -32.97
N TYR A 509 18.02 37.98 -32.05
CA TYR A 509 17.75 36.58 -32.39
C TYR A 509 16.29 36.43 -32.83
N THR A 510 16.08 36.25 -34.13
CA THR A 510 14.75 36.04 -34.73
C THR A 510 14.30 34.59 -34.62
N ILE A 511 13.11 34.35 -34.05
CA ILE A 511 12.43 33.04 -34.04
C ILE A 511 11.42 33.00 -35.18
N ASP A 512 10.53 34.01 -35.25
CA ASP A 512 9.62 34.26 -36.37
C ASP A 512 9.30 35.78 -36.47
N GLU A 513 8.34 36.17 -37.33
CA GLU A 513 7.97 37.58 -37.55
C GLU A 513 7.39 38.30 -36.31
N ASN A 514 6.85 37.53 -35.35
CA ASN A 514 6.19 38.03 -34.13
C ASN A 514 6.98 37.71 -32.86
N ASN A 515 8.09 36.96 -32.98
CA ASN A 515 8.88 36.45 -31.86
C ASN A 515 10.36 36.70 -32.11
N MET A 516 10.92 37.64 -31.35
CA MET A 516 12.31 38.05 -31.48
C MET A 516 12.87 38.42 -30.11
N ASP A 517 14.06 37.93 -29.81
CA ASP A 517 14.87 38.37 -28.67
C ASP A 517 15.75 39.54 -29.13
N LYS A 518 15.48 40.74 -28.60
CA LYS A 518 16.21 41.96 -28.96
C LYS A 518 17.57 42.08 -28.27
N TYR A 519 17.80 41.34 -27.20
CA TYR A 519 18.99 41.44 -26.35
C TYR A 519 19.62 40.06 -26.10
N PRO A 520 19.99 39.30 -27.16
CA PRO A 520 20.56 37.96 -27.00
C PRO A 520 21.89 38.02 -26.25
N LEU A 521 22.01 37.19 -25.21
CA LEU A 521 23.18 37.12 -24.33
C LEU A 521 24.37 36.46 -25.03
N ALA A 522 25.57 36.99 -24.81
CA ALA A 522 26.81 36.48 -25.40
C ALA A 522 27.44 35.32 -24.61
N ASN A 523 27.06 35.16 -23.35
CA ASN A 523 27.47 34.05 -22.48
C ASN A 523 26.24 33.52 -21.73
N PRO A 524 26.22 32.22 -21.38
CA PRO A 524 25.13 31.64 -20.60
C PRO A 524 25.06 32.24 -19.19
N GLU A 525 23.85 32.33 -18.65
CA GLU A 525 23.61 32.68 -17.25
C GLU A 525 24.08 31.54 -16.33
N THR A 526 24.76 31.88 -15.23
CA THR A 526 25.36 30.91 -14.28
C THR A 526 24.47 30.57 -13.10
#